data_AF-A0AAU5MRL9-F1
#
_entry.id   AF-A0AAU5MRL9-F1
#
_cell.length_a   1.000
_cell.length_b   1.000
_cell.length_c   1.000
_cell.angle_alpha   90.00
_cell.angle_beta   90.00
_cell.angle_gamma   90.00
#
_symmetry.space_group_name_H-M   'P 1'
#
loop_
_entity.id
_entity.type
_entity.pdbx_description
1 polymer ?
#
loop_
_entity_poly.entity_id
_entity_poly.type
_entity_poly.pdbx_seq_one_letter_code
_entity_poly.pdbx_strand_id
1 'polypeptide(L)' 'MVWLKVLAPNVAGIKAYERAGFQHAGRLREAGYWLGQVCDEVLMDALARDFSGPSAVRALLGRP' A
#
# COMPACT_ATOMS: atom_id res chain seq x y z
N MET A 1 2.64 -10.89 -3.65
CA MET A 1 1.69 -9.78 -3.40
C MET A 1 2.02 -9.23 -2.04
N VAL A 2 2.14 -7.92 -1.93
CA VAL A 2 2.21 -7.20 -0.64
C VAL A 2 1.00 -6.29 -0.54
N TRP A 3 0.53 -6.04 0.67
CA TRP A 3 -0.64 -5.20 0.91
C TRP A 3 -0.47 -4.42 2.21
N LEU A 4 -1.25 -3.35 2.33
CA LEU A 4 -1.24 -2.48 3.49
C LEU A 4 -2.65 -1.92 3.75
N LYS A 5 -2.80 -1.36 4.95
CA LYS A 5 -3.93 -0.52 5.32
C LYS A 5 -3.42 0.88 5.64
N VAL A 6 -4.15 1.89 5.20
CA VAL A 6 -3.88 3.29 5.52
C VAL A 6 -5.19 3.97 5.94
N LEU A 7 -5.15 4.76 6.99
CA LEU A 7 -6.31 5.49 7.47
C LEU A 7 -6.76 6.48 6.39
N ALA A 8 -8.05 6.47 6.04
CA ALA A 8 -8.60 7.30 4.95
C ALA A 8 -8.27 8.80 5.08
N PRO A 9 -8.21 9.42 6.29
CA PRO A 9 -7.79 10.81 6.43
C PRO A 9 -6.32 11.08 6.11
N ASN A 10 -5.45 10.05 6.08
CA ASN A 10 -4.03 10.19 5.79
C ASN A 10 -3.76 10.26 4.27
N VAL A 11 -4.22 11.36 3.65
CA VAL A 11 -4.09 11.62 2.21
C VAL A 11 -2.63 11.61 1.74
N ALA A 12 -1.70 12.11 2.57
CA ALA A 12 -0.28 12.09 2.24
C ALA A 12 0.28 10.67 2.17
N GLY A 13 -0.12 9.81 3.12
CA GLY A 13 0.23 8.39 3.11
C GLY A 13 -0.32 7.66 1.89
N ILE A 14 -1.60 7.87 1.56
CA ILE A 14 -2.24 7.27 0.37
C ILE A 14 -1.44 7.65 -0.89
N LYS A 15 -1.16 8.95 -1.10
CA LYS A 15 -0.39 9.43 -2.26
C LYS A 15 1.03 8.87 -2.31
N ALA A 16 1.66 8.66 -1.17
CA ALA A 16 2.99 8.05 -1.12
C ALA A 16 2.95 6.60 -1.61
N TYR A 17 1.94 5.83 -1.18
CA TYR A 17 1.75 4.45 -1.63
C TYR A 17 1.36 4.36 -3.12
N GLU A 18 0.48 5.24 -3.60
CA GLU A 18 0.15 5.34 -5.04
C GLU A 18 1.41 5.58 -5.88
N ARG A 19 2.28 6.52 -5.46
CA ARG A 19 3.57 6.79 -6.15
C ARG A 19 4.56 5.63 -6.08
N ALA A 20 4.46 4.79 -5.05
CA ALA A 20 5.24 3.58 -4.90
C ALA A 20 4.68 2.40 -5.72
N GLY A 21 3.58 2.59 -6.46
CA GLY A 21 2.97 1.58 -7.31
C GLY A 21 1.90 0.73 -6.64
N PHE A 22 1.45 1.07 -5.42
CA PHE A 22 0.29 0.42 -4.81
C PHE A 22 -1.01 0.91 -5.45
N GLN A 23 -1.99 0.02 -5.54
CA GLN A 23 -3.34 0.29 -6.07
C GLN A 23 -4.39 0.15 -4.97
N HIS A 24 -5.54 0.82 -5.11
CA HIS A 24 -6.66 0.68 -4.18
C HIS A 24 -7.33 -0.69 -4.36
N ALA A 25 -7.42 -1.47 -3.28
CA ALA A 25 -7.98 -2.81 -3.29
C ALA A 25 -9.34 -2.91 -2.56
N GLY A 26 -9.64 -1.96 -1.68
CA GLY A 26 -10.91 -1.93 -0.95
C GLY A 26 -10.90 -0.95 0.21
N ARG A 27 -11.97 -1.00 1.01
CA ARG A 27 -12.14 -0.13 2.17
C ARG A 27 -12.90 -0.84 3.28
N LEU A 28 -12.39 -0.74 4.49
CA LEU A 28 -13.09 -1.16 5.71
C LEU A 28 -13.72 0.08 6.33
N ARG A 29 -15.05 0.06 6.45
CA ARG A 29 -15.81 1.18 6.99
C ARG A 29 -15.67 1.23 8.50
N GLU A 30 -15.39 2.41 9.03
CA GLU A 30 -15.33 2.68 10.48
C GLU A 30 -14.34 1.78 11.26
N ALA A 31 -13.29 1.28 10.59
CA ALA A 31 -12.32 0.36 11.16
C ALA A 31 -11.08 1.03 11.76
N GLY A 32 -10.93 2.35 11.59
CA GLY A 32 -9.80 3.14 12.05
C GLY A 32 -10.21 4.26 13.02
N TYR A 33 -9.22 4.86 13.67
CA TYR A 33 -9.39 6.01 14.54
C TYR A 33 -8.30 7.05 14.27
N TRP A 34 -8.70 8.29 13.98
CA TRP A 34 -7.80 9.37 13.60
C TRP A 34 -8.22 10.67 14.28
N LEU A 35 -7.30 11.27 15.04
CA LEU A 35 -7.51 12.57 15.71
C LEU A 35 -8.85 12.66 16.47
N GLY A 36 -9.22 11.59 17.18
CA GLY A 36 -10.43 11.58 17.99
C GLY A 36 -11.71 11.15 17.27
N GLN A 37 -11.64 10.75 15.99
CA GLN A 37 -12.80 10.38 15.19
C GLN A 37 -12.63 8.98 14.58
N VAL A 38 -13.72 8.21 14.55
CA VAL A 38 -13.78 6.95 13.81
C VAL A 38 -13.70 7.24 12.31
N CYS A 39 -12.94 6.44 11.58
CA CYS A 39 -12.75 6.62 10.15
C CYS A 39 -12.54 5.28 9.43
N ASP A 40 -12.56 5.32 8.10
CA ASP A 40 -12.32 4.16 7.28
C ASP A 40 -10.82 3.81 7.20
N GLU A 41 -10.53 2.53 6.96
CA GLU A 41 -9.22 2.08 6.50
C GLU A 41 -9.29 1.78 5.00
N VAL A 42 -8.36 2.32 4.23
CA VAL A 42 -8.17 2.01 2.81
C VAL A 42 -7.21 0.83 2.71
N LEU A 43 -7.62 -0.23 2.01
CA LEU A 43 -6.73 -1.32 1.64
C LEU A 43 -6.06 -0.99 0.31
N MET A 44 -4.76 -1.21 0.26
CA MET A 44 -3.99 -1.10 -0.97
C MET A 44 -3.10 -2.31 -1.14
N ASP A 45 -2.88 -2.73 -2.38
CA ASP A 45 -1.99 -3.84 -2.72
C ASP A 45 -1.01 -3.47 -3.84
N ALA A 46 0.04 -4.28 -3.97
CA ALA A 46 0.97 -4.19 -5.06
C ALA A 46 1.36 -5.61 -5.50
N LEU A 47 1.31 -5.85 -6.81
CA LEU A 47 1.61 -7.15 -7.40
C LEU A 47 2.94 -7.04 -8.13
N ALA A 48 3.73 -8.13 -8.11
CA ALA A 48 5.06 -8.13 -8.73
C ALA A 48 5.00 -7.79 -10.22
N ARG A 49 3.91 -8.15 -10.90
CA ARG A 49 3.68 -7.87 -12.33
C ARG A 49 3.45 -6.38 -12.65
N ASP A 50 3.18 -5.55 -11.64
CA ASP A 50 2.95 -4.11 -11.83
C ASP A 50 4.29 -3.34 -11.92
N PHE A 51 5.41 -4.01 -11.62
CA PHE A 51 6.75 -3.41 -11.62
C PHE A 51 7.58 -3.98 -12.77
N SER A 52 8.18 -3.09 -13.54
CA SER A 52 9.14 -3.44 -14.59
C SER A 52 10.54 -3.58 -14.02
N GLY A 53 11.27 -4.59 -14.48
CA GLY A 53 12.68 -4.78 -14.18
C GLY A 53 12.97 -5.93 -13.20
N PRO A 54 14.24 -6.33 -13.08
CA PRO A 54 14.64 -7.41 -12.21
C PRO A 54 14.47 -7.03 -10.74
N SER A 55 14.20 -8.02 -9.89
CA SER A 55 14.16 -7.79 -8.45
C SER A 55 15.55 -7.39 -7.93
N ALA A 56 15.67 -6.18 -7.40
CA ALA A 56 16.91 -5.71 -6.76
C ALA A 56 17.32 -6.61 -5.57
N VAL A 57 16.35 -7.19 -4.86
CA VAL A 57 16.59 -8.15 -3.78
C VAL A 57 17.23 -9.44 -4.30
N ARG A 58 16.73 -9.97 -5.43
CA ARG A 58 17.34 -11.15 -6.08
C ARG A 58 18.77 -10.88 -6.54
N ALA A 59 18.99 -9.72 -7.16
CA ALA A 59 20.32 -9.27 -7.58
C ALA A 59 21.30 -9.20 -6.39
N LEU A 60 20.85 -8.67 -5.25
CA LEU A 60 21.67 -8.57 -4.03
C LEU A 60 21.97 -9.94 -3.40
N LEU A 61 21.03 -10.89 -3.48
CA LEU A 61 21.15 -12.21 -2.86
C LEU A 61 21.84 -13.25 -3.76
N GLY A 62 22.30 -12.88 -4.95
CA GLY A 62 22.94 -13.80 -5.90
C GLY A 62 22.03 -14.97 -6.34
N ARG A 63 20.70 -14.80 -6.20
CA ARG A 63 19.72 -15.80 -6.61
C ARG A 63 19.03 -15.30 -7.88
N PRO A 64 19.03 -16.07 -8.98
CA PRO A 64 18.30 -15.70 -10.20
C PRO A 64 16.80 -15.53 -9.93
#